data_AF-A0A942NU11-F1
#
_entry.id   AF-A0A942NU11-F1
#
_cell.length_a   1.000
_cell.length_b   1.000
_cell.length_c   1.000
_cell.angle_alpha   90.00
_cell.angle_beta   90.00
_cell.angle_gamma   90.00
#
_symmetry.space_group_name_H-M   'P 1'
#
loop_
_entity.id
_entity.type
_entity.pdbx_description
1 polymer ?
#
loop_
_entity_poly.entity_id
_entity_poly.type
_entity_poly.pdbx_seq_one_letter_code
_entity_poly.pdbx_strand_id
1 'polypeptide(L)'
;MNNKTFSELMALALEKAPDTVVVLSRAFDKARFLDFLAPLLLRLYLAPVFWMAGSKKFTNFSETAEWFGNAEWGLGLPVPYLLVFLVGLFETVGALLLLL
;
A
#
# COMPACT_ATOMS: atom_id res chain seq x y z
N MET A 1 -13.82 18.34 -10.38
CA MET A 1 -15.08 18.93 -9.87
C MET A 1 -14.69 20.10 -8.98
N ASN A 2 -15.16 21.32 -9.25
CA ASN A 2 -14.77 22.49 -8.45
C ASN A 2 -15.46 22.44 -7.07
N ASN A 3 -14.80 22.90 -6.02
CA ASN A 3 -15.32 22.90 -4.65
C ASN A 3 -16.65 23.67 -4.52
N LYS A 4 -16.84 24.75 -5.30
CA LYS A 4 -18.11 25.49 -5.39
C LYS A 4 -19.29 24.63 -5.90
N THR A 5 -19.08 23.86 -6.96
CA THR A 5 -20.15 23.05 -7.59
C THR A 5 -20.62 21.92 -6.66
N PHE A 6 -19.71 21.35 -5.86
CA PHE A 6 -20.06 20.35 -4.86
C PHE A 6 -20.87 20.94 -3.71
N SER A 7 -20.50 22.13 -3.23
CA SER A 7 -21.23 22.84 -2.18
C SER A 7 -22.66 23.22 -2.61
N GLU A 8 -22.85 23.65 -3.85
CA GLU A 8 -24.19 23.95 -4.40
C GLU A 8 -25.06 22.70 -4.51
N LEU A 9 -24.50 21.56 -4.94
CA LEU A 9 -25.21 20.28 -4.98
C LEU A 9 -25.59 19.80 -3.58
N MET A 10 -24.71 19.98 -2.59
CA MET A 10 -24.98 19.62 -1.20
C MET A 10 -26.10 20.50 -0.61
N ALA A 11 -26.07 21.81 -0.88
CA ALA A 11 -27.11 22.74 -0.46
C ALA A 11 -28.48 22.37 -1.06
N LEU A 12 -28.51 22.05 -2.37
CA LEU A 12 -29.72 21.62 -3.05
C LEU A 12 -30.26 20.28 -2.51
N ALA A 13 -29.37 19.34 -2.18
CA ALA A 13 -29.74 18.05 -1.60
C ALA A 13 -30.31 18.20 -0.17
N LEU A 14 -29.70 19.06 0.64
CA LEU A 14 -30.17 19.39 1.99
C LEU A 14 -31.51 20.14 1.98
N GLU A 15 -31.71 21.01 0.99
CA GLU A 15 -32.98 21.74 0.81
C GLU A 15 -34.12 20.83 0.37
N LYS A 16 -33.88 19.92 -0.58
CA LYS A 16 -34.93 19.05 -1.13
C LYS A 16 -35.26 17.80 -0.29
N ALA A 17 -34.30 17.27 0.47
CA ALA A 17 -34.49 16.00 1.19
C ALA A 17 -33.69 15.95 2.51
N PRO A 18 -33.97 16.86 3.47
CA PRO A 18 -33.18 17.00 4.69
C PRO A 18 -33.13 15.71 5.53
N ASP A 19 -34.26 15.03 5.69
CA ASP A 19 -34.35 13.80 6.48
C ASP A 19 -33.52 12.66 5.88
N THR A 20 -33.54 12.52 4.55
CA THR A 20 -32.76 11.51 3.84
C THR A 20 -31.26 11.75 4.00
N VAL A 21 -30.80 13.01 3.88
CA VAL A 21 -29.39 13.36 4.07
C VAL A 21 -28.95 13.09 5.52
N VAL A 22 -29.79 13.39 6.51
CA VAL A 22 -29.52 13.12 7.92
C VAL A 22 -29.46 11.62 8.22
N VAL A 23 -30.34 10.81 7.63
CA VAL A 23 -30.30 9.34 7.80
C VAL A 23 -29.06 8.75 7.13
N LEU A 24 -28.72 9.21 5.92
CA LEU A 24 -27.56 8.73 5.17
C LEU A 24 -26.23 9.08 5.85
N SER A 25 -26.09 10.34 6.31
CA SER A 25 -24.91 10.78 7.07
C SER A 25 -24.74 9.98 8.36
N ARG A 26 -25.81 9.76 9.13
CA ARG A 26 -25.78 8.89 10.32
C ARG A 26 -25.36 7.45 9.99
N ALA A 27 -25.78 6.92 8.84
CA ALA A 27 -25.37 5.59 8.38
C ALA A 27 -23.87 5.56 8.03
N PHE A 28 -23.35 6.58 7.34
CA PHE A 28 -21.92 6.69 7.05
C PHE A 28 -21.07 6.93 8.31
N ASP A 29 -21.54 7.74 9.25
CA ASP A 29 -20.89 7.96 10.55
C ASP A 29 -20.77 6.66 11.33
N LYS A 30 -21.82 5.82 11.28
CA LYS A 30 -21.76 4.47 11.84
C LYS A 30 -20.76 3.60 11.11
N ALA A 31 -20.65 3.69 9.78
CA ALA A 31 -19.73 2.90 8.97
C ALA A 31 -18.25 3.33 9.12
N ARG A 32 -17.97 4.53 9.65
CA ARG A 32 -16.62 5.06 9.90
C ARG A 32 -15.77 4.17 10.80
N PHE A 33 -16.39 3.31 11.61
CA PHE A 33 -15.65 2.29 12.37
C PHE A 33 -14.91 1.29 11.46
N LEU A 34 -15.26 1.17 10.18
CA LEU A 34 -14.59 0.30 9.20
C LEU A 34 -13.42 0.99 8.48
N ASP A 35 -13.14 2.27 8.75
CA ASP A 35 -12.06 3.00 8.06
C ASP A 35 -10.68 2.37 8.29
N PHE A 36 -10.48 1.63 9.39
CA PHE A 36 -9.24 0.88 9.63
C PHE A 36 -9.09 -0.36 8.74
N LEU A 37 -10.18 -0.83 8.12
CA LEU A 37 -10.17 -2.05 7.32
C LEU A 37 -9.37 -1.84 6.02
N ALA A 38 -9.47 -0.68 5.39
CA ALA A 38 -8.69 -0.35 4.20
C ALA A 38 -7.16 -0.42 4.43
N PRO A 39 -6.57 0.31 5.42
CA PRO A 39 -5.15 0.18 5.71
C PRO A 39 -4.79 -1.21 6.25
N LEU A 40 -5.66 -1.87 7.02
CA LEU A 40 -5.40 -3.23 7.52
C LEU A 40 -5.30 -4.25 6.38
N LEU A 41 -6.24 -4.25 5.45
CA LEU A 41 -6.23 -5.16 4.29
C LEU A 41 -5.02 -4.90 3.39
N LEU A 42 -4.63 -3.65 3.20
CA LEU A 42 -3.41 -3.32 2.46
C LEU A 42 -2.17 -3.92 3.13
N ARG A 43 -2.03 -3.79 4.46
CA ARG A 43 -0.91 -4.36 5.21
C ARG A 43 -0.88 -5.89 5.13
N LEU A 44 -2.04 -6.54 5.30
CA LEU A 44 -2.19 -7.99 5.22
C LEU A 44 -1.94 -8.54 3.80
N TYR A 45 -2.24 -7.75 2.77
CA TYR A 45 -1.91 -8.10 1.39
C TYR A 45 -0.40 -7.96 1.10
N LEU A 46 0.22 -6.87 1.56
CA LEU A 46 1.63 -6.59 1.28
C LEU A 46 2.60 -7.46 2.08
N ALA A 47 2.27 -7.80 3.34
CA ALA A 47 3.12 -8.62 4.20
C ALA A 47 3.58 -9.95 3.57
N PRO A 48 2.68 -10.82 3.04
CA PRO A 48 3.11 -12.07 2.41
C PRO A 48 3.85 -11.84 1.08
N VAL A 49 3.54 -10.77 0.34
CA VAL A 49 4.25 -10.41 -0.90
C VAL A 49 5.70 -10.06 -0.58
N PHE A 50 5.92 -9.22 0.43
CA PHE A 50 7.26 -8.79 0.86
C PHE A 50 8.04 -9.95 1.47
N TRP A 51 7.39 -10.80 2.27
CA TRP A 51 8.00 -12.00 2.82
C TRP A 51 8.50 -12.95 1.73
N MET A 52 7.64 -13.24 0.74
CA MET A 52 7.99 -14.10 -0.39
C MET A 52 9.10 -13.48 -1.25
N ALA A 53 9.03 -12.18 -1.54
CA ALA A 53 10.04 -11.49 -2.34
C ALA A 53 11.41 -11.49 -1.63
N GLY A 54 11.44 -11.14 -0.35
CA GLY A 54 12.67 -11.05 0.43
C GLY A 54 13.31 -12.40 0.70
N SER A 55 12.52 -13.41 1.12
CA SER A 55 13.04 -14.78 1.34
C SER A 55 13.65 -15.38 0.08
N LYS A 56 13.03 -15.19 -1.09
CA LYS A 56 13.59 -15.62 -2.38
C LYS A 56 14.92 -14.96 -2.72
N LYS A 57 15.12 -13.68 -2.35
CA LYS A 57 16.41 -12.99 -2.54
C LYS A 57 17.53 -13.61 -1.71
N PHE A 58 17.23 -14.12 -0.51
CA PHE A 58 18.22 -14.84 0.28
C PHE A 58 18.48 -16.25 -0.24
N THR A 59 17.47 -16.95 -0.76
CA THR A 59 17.65 -18.28 -1.38
C THR A 59 18.47 -18.21 -2.66
N ASN A 60 18.20 -17.24 -3.54
CA ASN A 60 18.87 -17.07 -4.84
C ASN A 60 19.89 -15.92 -4.81
N PHE A 61 20.62 -15.78 -3.70
CA PHE A 61 21.41 -14.59 -3.41
C PHE A 61 22.47 -14.29 -4.46
N SER A 62 23.26 -15.29 -4.85
CA SER A 62 24.33 -15.13 -5.84
C SER A 62 23.79 -14.81 -7.24
N GLU A 63 22.73 -15.49 -7.68
CA GLU A 63 22.10 -15.24 -8.99
C GLU A 63 21.48 -13.84 -9.04
N THR A 64 20.85 -13.40 -7.95
CA THR A 64 20.31 -12.05 -7.85
C THR A 64 21.44 -11.01 -7.87
N ALA A 65 22.57 -11.29 -7.21
CA ALA A 65 23.73 -10.40 -7.23
C ALA A 65 24.37 -10.33 -8.62
N GLU A 66 24.41 -11.44 -9.35
CA GLU A 66 24.86 -11.47 -10.74
C GLU A 66 23.98 -10.60 -11.64
N TRP A 67 22.66 -10.73 -11.54
CA TRP A 67 21.72 -9.86 -12.27
C TRP A 67 21.82 -8.39 -11.83
N PHE A 68 22.07 -8.11 -10.54
CA PHE A 68 22.28 -6.74 -10.08
C PHE A 68 23.56 -6.13 -10.68
N GLY A 69 24.65 -6.90 -10.79
CA GLY A 69 25.96 -6.40 -11.20
C GLY A 69 26.22 -6.42 -12.71
N ASN A 70 25.48 -7.22 -13.49
CA ASN A 70 25.70 -7.32 -14.93
C ASN A 70 25.15 -6.08 -15.66
N ALA A 71 25.99 -5.37 -16.43
CA ALA A 71 25.60 -4.16 -17.17
C ALA A 71 25.03 -4.44 -18.57
N GLU A 72 25.17 -5.64 -19.10
CA GLU A 72 24.71 -6.02 -20.45
C GLU A 72 23.25 -6.52 -20.44
N TRP A 73 22.88 -7.32 -19.45
CA TRP A 73 21.55 -7.94 -19.32
C TRP A 73 20.90 -7.77 -17.94
N GLY A 74 21.63 -7.17 -16.99
CA GLY A 74 21.19 -6.89 -15.63
C GLY A 74 20.96 -5.40 -15.37
N LEU A 75 21.05 -5.01 -14.10
CA LEU A 75 20.93 -3.61 -13.68
C LEU A 75 22.24 -2.82 -13.78
N GLY A 76 23.39 -3.49 -13.85
CA GLY A 76 24.71 -2.85 -13.90
C GLY A 76 25.07 -2.01 -12.67
N LEU A 77 24.57 -2.38 -11.48
CA LEU A 77 24.78 -1.64 -10.24
C LEU A 77 26.14 -1.94 -9.61
N PRO A 78 26.78 -0.93 -8.96
CA PRO A 78 27.95 -1.17 -8.15
C PRO A 78 27.59 -1.97 -6.88
N VAL A 79 28.57 -2.68 -6.31
CA VAL A 79 28.44 -3.44 -5.05
C VAL A 79 27.18 -4.33 -4.96
N PRO A 80 26.91 -5.20 -5.95
CA PRO A 80 25.64 -5.91 -6.09
C PRO A 80 25.29 -6.79 -4.89
N TYR A 81 26.26 -7.49 -4.30
CA TYR A 81 26.03 -8.33 -3.12
C TYR A 81 25.52 -7.54 -1.91
N LEU A 82 26.01 -6.31 -1.69
CA LEU A 82 25.53 -5.45 -0.62
C LEU A 82 24.08 -5.01 -0.90
N LEU A 83 23.79 -4.65 -2.15
CA LEU A 83 22.45 -4.21 -2.55
C LEU A 83 21.42 -5.34 -2.43
N VAL A 84 21.74 -6.56 -2.88
CA VAL A 84 20.85 -7.72 -2.71
C VAL A 84 20.58 -8.01 -1.24
N PHE A 85 21.60 -7.91 -0.39
CA PHE A 85 21.44 -8.03 1.06
C PHE A 85 20.49 -6.97 1.62
N LEU A 86 20.70 -5.69 1.29
CA LEU A 86 19.87 -4.60 1.78
C LEU A 86 18.42 -4.71 1.29
N VAL A 87 18.22 -5.01 0.01
CA VAL A 87 16.88 -5.18 -0.56
C VAL A 87 16.17 -6.37 0.09
N GLY A 88 16.83 -7.52 0.19
CA GLY A 88 16.28 -8.69 0.86
C GLY A 88 15.93 -8.41 2.32
N LEU A 89 16.79 -7.68 3.05
CA LEU A 89 16.58 -7.30 4.44
C LEU A 89 15.41 -6.34 4.61
N PHE A 90 15.33 -5.28 3.81
CA PHE A 90 14.23 -4.31 3.91
C PHE A 90 12.89 -4.92 3.50
N GLU A 91 12.87 -5.85 2.55
CA GLU A 91 11.66 -6.59 2.21
C GLU A 91 11.21 -7.53 3.35
N THR A 92 12.11 -8.32 3.93
CA THR A 92 11.73 -9.25 5.01
C THR A 92 11.37 -8.53 6.30
N VAL A 93 12.16 -7.53 6.72
CA VAL A 93 11.85 -6.73 7.91
C VAL A 93 10.61 -5.87 7.67
N GLY A 94 10.45 -5.31 6.47
CA GLY A 94 9.25 -4.57 6.08
C GLY A 94 7.99 -5.44 6.17
N ALA A 95 8.07 -6.71 5.77
CA ALA A 95 6.97 -7.67 5.93
C ALA A 95 6.57 -7.84 7.41
N LEU A 96 7.55 -7.94 8.32
CA LEU A 96 7.27 -8.04 9.76
C LEU A 96 6.65 -6.76 10.31
N LEU A 97 7.18 -5.59 9.93
CA LEU A 97 6.63 -4.29 10.34
C LEU A 97 5.21 -4.05 9.79
N LEU A 98 4.83 -4.66 8.67
CA LEU A 98 3.45 -4.61 8.18
C LEU A 98 2.48 -5.42 9.05
N LEU A 99 2.95 -6.42 9.80
CA LEU A 99 2.10 -7.26 10.66
C LEU A 99 2.02 -6.78 12.11
N LEU A 100 2.99 -5.99 12.59
CA LEU A 100 3.05 -5.44 13.95
C LEU A 100 2.19 -4.19 14.13
#